data_AF-A0A3L7LV61-F1
#
_entry.id   AF-A0A3L7LV61-F1
#
_cell.length_a   1.000
_cell.length_b   1.000
_cell.length_c   1.000
_cell.angle_alpha   90.00
_cell.angle_beta   90.00
_cell.angle_gamma   90.00
#
_symmetry.space_group_name_H-M   'P 1'
#
loop_
_entity.id
_entity.type
_entity.pdbx_description
1 polymer ?
#
loop_
_entity_poly.entity_id
_entity_poly.type
_entity_poly.pdbx_seq_one_letter_code
_entity_poly.pdbx_strand_id
1 'polypeptide(L)'
;LARDKILSDAMLGYLQFTNGVGANGERWLYGNTTYPLTLPPRELNERWQNALNDGRLDGFVSGPGAAASPIPENASGVESYSGRQSSLAAALTGSASLRPGQFSDDIPALREILQRTGMLHPGG
;
A
#
# COMPACT_ATOMS: atom_id res chain seq x y z
N LEU A 1 12.54 12.53 -20.64
CA LEU A 1 13.33 11.35 -21.08
C LEU A 1 13.74 10.41 -19.95
N ALA A 2 14.52 10.83 -18.94
CA ALA A 2 14.89 9.93 -17.83
C ALA A 2 13.68 9.45 -17.03
N ARG A 3 12.75 10.36 -16.70
CA ARG A 3 11.48 10.03 -16.04
C ARG A 3 10.63 9.05 -16.83
N ASP A 4 10.51 9.24 -18.15
CA ASP A 4 9.67 8.40 -19.01
C ASP A 4 10.20 6.97 -19.12
N LYS A 5 11.53 6.81 -19.08
CA LYS A 5 12.18 5.48 -19.02
C LYS A 5 11.86 4.77 -17.71
N ILE A 6 11.96 5.48 -16.58
CA ILE A 6 11.63 4.94 -15.25
C ILE A 6 10.16 4.54 -15.17
N LEU A 7 9.26 5.38 -15.68
CA LEU A 7 7.83 5.09 -15.71
C LEU A 7 7.50 3.88 -16.59
N SER A 8 8.18 3.75 -17.73
CA SER A 8 8.01 2.59 -18.62
C SER A 8 8.49 1.29 -17.96
N ASP A 9 9.64 1.33 -17.27
CA ASP A 9 10.17 0.20 -16.50
C ASP A 9 9.23 -0.21 -15.35
N ALA A 10 8.77 0.78 -14.58
CA ALA A 10 7.80 0.57 -13.51
C ALA A 10 6.48 -0.03 -14.03
N MET A 11 6.04 0.39 -15.23
CA MET A 11 4.84 -0.15 -15.86
C MET A 11 5.00 -1.62 -16.23
N LEU A 12 6.15 -2.04 -16.75
CA LEU A 12 6.41 -3.45 -17.05
C LEU A 12 6.37 -4.32 -15.79
N GLY A 13 6.95 -3.83 -14.69
CA GLY A 13 6.87 -4.50 -13.38
C GLY A 13 5.44 -4.59 -12.85
N TYR A 14 4.66 -3.51 -12.98
CA TYR A 14 3.24 -3.49 -12.59
C TYR A 14 2.39 -4.48 -13.39
N LEU A 15 2.62 -4.55 -14.71
CA LEU A 15 1.95 -5.51 -15.60
C LEU A 15 2.27 -6.96 -15.24
N GLN A 16 3.53 -7.27 -14.91
CA GLN A 16 3.92 -8.61 -14.44
C GLN A 16 3.20 -8.95 -13.13
N PHE A 17 3.24 -8.02 -12.17
CA PHE A 17 2.66 -8.22 -10.85
C PHE A 17 1.15 -8.47 -10.93
N THR A 18 0.39 -7.55 -11.53
CA THR A 18 -1.07 -7.64 -11.61
C THR A 18 -1.56 -8.87 -12.37
N ASN A 19 -0.84 -9.31 -13.41
CA ASN A 19 -1.17 -10.53 -14.13
C ASN A 19 -0.89 -11.81 -13.31
N GLY A 20 0.21 -11.84 -12.55
CA GLY A 20 0.68 -13.05 -11.88
C GLY A 20 0.23 -13.18 -10.41
N VAL A 21 -0.20 -12.11 -9.76
CA VAL A 21 -0.54 -12.10 -8.33
C VAL A 21 -1.72 -13.00 -8.00
N GLY A 22 -2.67 -13.20 -8.93
CA GLY A 22 -3.78 -14.13 -8.71
C GLY A 22 -3.31 -15.59 -8.58
N ALA A 23 -2.30 -15.99 -9.36
CA ALA A 23 -1.78 -17.36 -9.36
C ALA A 23 -0.65 -17.57 -8.35
N ASN A 24 0.14 -16.53 -8.07
CA ASN A 24 1.35 -16.63 -7.25
C ASN A 24 1.26 -15.83 -5.94
N GLY A 25 0.10 -15.26 -5.62
CA GLY A 25 -0.09 -14.30 -4.53
C GLY A 25 0.31 -14.84 -3.17
N GLU A 26 0.07 -16.13 -2.89
CA GLU A 26 0.48 -16.75 -1.63
C GLU A 26 1.99 -16.59 -1.40
N ARG A 27 2.79 -16.88 -2.42
CA ARG A 27 4.25 -16.76 -2.35
C ARG A 27 4.71 -15.30 -2.47
N TRP A 28 4.08 -14.50 -3.31
CA TRP A 28 4.54 -13.13 -3.60
C TRP A 28 4.19 -12.13 -2.50
N LEU A 29 3.03 -12.28 -1.86
CA LEU A 29 2.54 -11.37 -0.83
C LEU A 29 2.89 -11.81 0.58
N TYR A 30 2.95 -13.13 0.84
CA TYR A 30 3.18 -13.68 2.18
C TYR A 30 4.50 -14.43 2.32
N GLY A 31 5.28 -14.55 1.23
CA GLY A 31 6.60 -15.17 1.27
C GLY A 31 7.65 -14.23 1.89
N ASN A 32 8.63 -14.82 2.58
CA ASN A 32 9.74 -14.09 3.18
C ASN A 32 10.91 -13.82 2.19
N THR A 33 10.68 -14.07 0.90
CA THR A 33 11.67 -13.92 -0.17
C THR A 33 11.10 -13.06 -1.29
N THR A 34 11.89 -12.11 -1.77
CA THR A 34 11.55 -11.29 -2.94
C THR A 34 11.24 -12.17 -4.15
N TYR A 35 10.13 -11.91 -4.83
CA TYR A 35 9.81 -12.62 -6.07
C TYR A 35 10.65 -12.06 -7.23
N PRO A 36 11.02 -12.89 -8.22
CA PRO A 36 11.82 -12.44 -9.35
C PRO A 36 11.00 -11.57 -10.30
N LEU A 37 11.59 -10.45 -10.74
CA LEU A 37 11.02 -9.63 -11.80
C LEU A 37 11.27 -10.29 -13.15
N THR A 38 10.22 -10.48 -13.93
CA THR A 38 10.25 -11.13 -15.25
C THR A 38 9.45 -10.29 -16.23
N LEU A 39 9.69 -10.49 -17.52
CA LEU A 39 8.91 -9.84 -18.55
C LEU A 39 7.42 -10.22 -18.43
N PRO A 40 6.50 -9.24 -18.52
CA PRO A 40 5.08 -9.54 -18.58
C PRO A 40 4.72 -10.27 -19.88
N PRO A 41 3.56 -10.97 -19.92
CA PRO A 41 3.09 -11.63 -21.13
C PRO A 41 3.00 -10.67 -22.32
N ARG A 42 3.36 -11.16 -23.50
CA ARG A 42 3.39 -10.37 -24.74
C ARG A 42 2.06 -9.68 -25.02
N GLU A 43 0.94 -10.37 -24.81
CA GLU A 43 -0.40 -9.82 -25.02
C GLU A 43 -0.68 -8.59 -24.15
N LEU A 44 -0.15 -8.56 -22.92
CA LEU A 44 -0.34 -7.45 -22.00
C LEU A 44 0.47 -6.23 -22.45
N ASN A 45 1.68 -6.46 -22.96
CA ASN A 45 2.49 -5.42 -23.58
C ASN A 45 1.82 -4.82 -24.82
N GLU A 46 1.25 -5.66 -25.69
CA GLU A 46 0.55 -5.20 -26.89
C GLU A 46 -0.70 -4.37 -26.55
N ARG A 47 -1.49 -4.80 -25.54
CA ARG A 47 -2.64 -4.00 -25.06
C ARG A 47 -2.21 -2.65 -24.49
N TRP A 48 -1.14 -2.61 -23.70
CA TRP A 48 -0.60 -1.37 -23.17
C TRP A 48 -0.10 -0.43 -24.29
N GLN A 49 0.65 -0.96 -25.26
CA GLN A 49 1.14 -0.18 -26.40
C GLN A 49 -0.01 0.36 -27.27
N ASN A 50 -1.04 -0.45 -27.51
CA ASN A 50 -2.23 0.01 -28.23
C ASN A 50 -2.97 1.13 -27.49
N ALA A 51 -3.13 1.01 -26.16
CA ALA A 51 -3.74 2.05 -25.35
C ALA A 51 -2.92 3.36 -25.35
N LEU A 52 -1.59 3.26 -25.37
CA LEU A 52 -0.69 4.40 -25.55
C LEU A 52 -0.88 5.07 -26.91
N ASN A 53 -0.92 4.29 -28.00
CA ASN A 53 -1.10 4.80 -29.36
C ASN A 53 -2.47 5.46 -29.57
N ASP A 54 -3.51 4.92 -28.94
CA ASP A 54 -4.88 5.42 -29.02
C ASP A 54 -5.16 6.61 -28.09
N GLY A 55 -4.20 7.02 -27.25
CA GLY A 55 -4.40 8.07 -26.24
C GLY A 55 -5.36 7.65 -25.11
N ARG A 56 -5.53 6.36 -24.86
CA ARG A 56 -6.46 5.76 -23.88
C ARG A 56 -5.77 5.17 -22.66
N LEU A 57 -4.55 5.63 -22.35
CA LEU A 57 -3.76 5.16 -21.20
C LEU A 57 -4.51 5.29 -19.87
N ASP A 58 -5.27 6.37 -19.69
CA ASP A 58 -6.01 6.61 -18.44
C ASP A 58 -7.03 5.48 -18.16
N GLY A 59 -7.78 5.09 -19.18
CA GLY A 59 -8.71 3.96 -19.11
C GLY A 59 -8.02 2.59 -18.98
N PHE A 60 -6.77 2.46 -19.48
CA PHE A 60 -5.99 1.24 -19.32
C PHE A 60 -5.49 1.05 -17.88
N VAL A 61 -5.01 2.13 -17.24
CA VAL A 61 -4.50 2.11 -15.86
C VAL A 61 -5.64 2.03 -14.84
N SER A 62 -6.73 2.77 -15.09
CA SER A 62 -7.88 2.86 -14.18
C SER A 62 -8.91 1.74 -14.38
N GLY A 63 -8.93 1.12 -15.56
CA GLY A 63 -9.90 0.08 -15.92
C GLY A 63 -9.39 -1.34 -15.71
N PRO A 64 -10.27 -2.36 -15.85
CA PRO A 64 -9.92 -3.78 -15.74
C PRO A 64 -8.98 -4.30 -16.85
N GLY A 65 -8.47 -3.42 -17.72
CA GLY A 65 -7.56 -3.72 -18.83
C GLY A 65 -6.09 -3.86 -18.40
N ALA A 66 -5.67 -3.12 -17.37
CA ALA A 66 -4.61 -3.61 -16.47
C ALA A 66 -5.27 -4.67 -15.59
N ALA A 67 -4.72 -5.89 -15.56
CA ALA A 67 -5.27 -7.02 -14.81
C ALA A 67 -5.85 -6.55 -13.47
N ALA A 68 -7.14 -6.86 -13.23
CA ALA A 68 -7.97 -6.34 -12.14
C ALA A 68 -7.13 -5.94 -10.93
N SER A 69 -7.07 -4.64 -10.65
CA SER A 69 -6.14 -4.10 -9.68
C SER A 69 -6.30 -4.87 -8.36
N PRO A 70 -5.24 -5.55 -7.87
CA PRO A 70 -5.30 -6.31 -6.62
C PRO A 70 -5.33 -5.38 -5.40
N ILE A 71 -5.33 -4.07 -5.63
CA ILE A 71 -5.36 -3.06 -4.58
C ILE A 71 -6.74 -3.12 -3.93
N PRO A 72 -6.82 -3.52 -2.65
CA PRO A 72 -8.09 -3.62 -1.96
C PRO A 72 -8.77 -2.25 -1.83
N GLU A 73 -10.11 -2.24 -1.72
CA GLU A 73 -10.94 -1.02 -1.58
C GLU A 73 -10.51 -0.10 -0.43
N ASN A 74 -9.74 -0.61 0.54
CA ASN A 74 -9.18 0.14 1.67
C ASN A 74 -7.89 0.92 1.35
N ALA A 75 -7.50 1.06 0.08
CA ALA A 75 -6.38 1.92 -0.33
C ALA A 75 -6.47 3.36 0.20
N SER A 76 -7.69 3.89 0.33
CA SER A 76 -7.97 5.19 0.98
C SER A 76 -7.49 5.24 2.43
N GLY A 77 -7.50 4.11 3.13
CA GLY A 77 -6.93 3.97 4.47
C GLY A 77 -5.41 4.09 4.47
N VAL A 78 -4.72 3.56 3.45
CA VAL A 78 -3.25 3.58 3.35
C VAL A 78 -2.70 5.00 3.19
N GLU A 79 -3.34 5.84 2.37
CA GLU A 79 -2.96 7.25 2.22
C GLU A 79 -3.06 8.04 3.55
N SER A 80 -4.05 7.70 4.38
CA SER A 80 -4.21 8.32 5.70
C SER A 80 -3.05 8.04 6.65
N TYR A 81 -2.30 6.95 6.44
CA TYR A 81 -1.08 6.64 7.20
C TYR A 81 0.17 7.33 6.64
N SER A 82 0.28 7.46 5.32
CA SER A 82 1.43 8.09 4.65
C SER A 82 1.64 9.56 5.05
N GLY A 83 0.55 10.31 5.29
CA GLY A 83 0.61 11.70 5.76
C GLY A 83 0.88 11.87 7.27
N ARG A 84 0.80 10.79 8.05
CA ARG A 84 0.95 10.80 9.53
C ARG A 84 2.32 10.33 10.00
N GLN A 85 3.22 9.99 9.08
CA GLN A 85 4.57 9.53 9.36
C GLN A 85 5.53 10.70 9.61
N SER A 86 5.14 11.57 10.54
CA SER A 86 5.93 12.72 10.95
C SER A 86 6.20 12.60 12.45
N SER A 87 7.38 12.05 12.75
CA SER A 87 8.12 12.08 14.03
C SER A 87 7.42 11.56 15.31
N LEU A 88 7.91 10.41 15.80
CA LEU A 88 7.65 9.80 17.10
C LEU A 88 6.21 9.30 17.31
N ALA A 89 5.92 8.08 16.86
CA ALA A 89 4.72 7.39 17.31
C ALA A 89 4.80 7.19 18.82
N ALA A 90 3.84 7.75 19.59
CA ALA A 90 3.64 7.37 20.97
C ALA A 90 3.59 5.83 21.08
N ALA A 91 4.41 5.30 21.97
CA ALA A 91 4.55 3.87 22.20
C ALA A 91 4.46 3.60 23.70
N LEU A 92 3.81 2.49 24.04
CA LEU A 92 3.84 1.98 25.41
C LEU A 92 5.18 1.28 25.60
N THR A 93 5.88 1.62 26.67
CA THR A 93 7.23 1.11 26.97
C THR A 93 7.25 0.14 28.14
N GLY A 94 6.21 0.17 28.98
CA GLY A 94 6.03 -0.77 30.08
C GLY A 94 5.71 -2.18 29.60
N SER A 95 6.27 -3.17 30.30
CA SER A 95 6.01 -4.60 30.08
C SER A 95 4.90 -5.17 30.97
N ALA A 96 4.38 -4.38 31.91
CA ALA A 96 3.32 -4.77 32.84
C ALA A 96 1.94 -4.41 32.30
N SER A 97 0.91 -5.21 32.66
CA SER A 97 -0.47 -4.88 32.29
C SER A 97 -0.93 -3.59 32.95
N LEU A 98 -1.42 -2.65 32.15
CA LEU A 98 -2.09 -1.44 32.62
C LEU A 98 -3.54 -1.77 33.00
N ARG A 99 -3.91 -1.56 34.26
CA ARG A 99 -5.28 -1.77 34.76
C ARG A 99 -6.01 -0.43 34.97
N PRO A 100 -7.35 -0.42 34.89
CA PRO A 100 -8.13 0.78 35.21
C PRO A 100 -7.79 1.31 36.62
N GLY A 101 -7.52 2.61 36.73
CA GLY A 101 -7.14 3.27 37.98
C GLY A 101 -5.66 3.14 38.38
N GLN A 102 -4.83 2.45 37.59
CA GLN A 102 -3.40 2.33 37.84
C GLN A 102 -2.62 3.54 37.32
N PHE A 103 -1.64 4.01 38.09
CA PHE A 103 -0.67 5.00 37.66
C PHE A 103 0.45 4.34 36.84
N SER A 104 0.79 4.92 35.70
CA SER A 104 1.91 4.49 34.85
C SER A 104 2.46 5.67 34.05
N ASP A 105 3.75 5.61 33.76
CA ASP A 105 4.44 6.56 32.87
C ASP A 105 3.96 6.44 31.40
N ASP A 106 3.28 5.34 31.05
CA ASP A 106 2.72 5.10 29.72
C ASP A 106 1.35 5.79 29.49
N ILE A 107 0.71 6.32 30.55
CA ILE A 107 -0.62 6.95 30.43
C ILE A 107 -0.66 8.13 29.42
N PRO A 108 0.35 9.03 29.37
CA PRO A 108 0.41 10.08 28.36
C PRO A 108 0.48 9.52 26.92
N ALA A 109 1.30 8.48 26.69
CA ALA A 109 1.43 7.84 25.38
C ALA A 109 0.14 7.12 24.98
N LEU A 110 -0.49 6.40 25.92
CA LEU A 110 -1.79 5.75 25.71
C LEU A 110 -2.87 6.77 25.31
N ARG A 111 -2.95 7.90 26.01
CA ARG A 111 -3.91 8.96 25.70
C ARG A 111 -3.71 9.51 24.30
N GLU A 112 -2.47 9.76 23.90
CA GLU A 112 -2.15 10.23 22.55
C GLU A 112 -2.57 9.21 21.48
N ILE A 113 -2.26 7.93 21.68
CA ILE A 113 -2.67 6.84 20.77
C ILE A 113 -4.20 6.84 20.63
N LEU A 114 -4.94 6.85 21.74
CA LEU A 114 -6.41 6.81 21.72
C LEU A 114 -7.02 8.04 21.06
N GLN A 115 -6.44 9.23 21.23
CA GLN A 115 -6.90 10.44 20.54
C GLN A 115 -6.64 10.35 19.02
N ARG A 116 -5.48 9.84 18.62
CA ARG A 116 -5.12 9.69 17.19
C ARG A 116 -5.93 8.61 16.48
N THR A 117 -6.37 7.58 17.19
CA THR A 117 -7.26 6.53 16.66
C THR A 117 -8.74 6.91 16.74
N GLY A 118 -9.09 8.06 17.31
CA GLY A 118 -10.47 8.50 17.49
C GLY A 118 -11.23 7.74 18.58
N MET A 119 -10.54 6.98 19.42
CA MET A 119 -11.10 6.24 20.56
C MET A 119 -11.28 7.13 21.79
N LEU A 120 -10.63 8.30 21.82
CA LEU A 120 -10.78 9.32 22.86
C LEU A 120 -10.92 10.70 22.23
N HIS A 121 -11.97 11.43 22.57
CA HIS A 121 -12.14 12.81 22.11
C HIS A 121 -11.38 13.78 23.02
N PRO A 122 -10.73 14.83 22.49
CA PRO A 122 -10.09 15.85 23.31
C PRO A 122 -11.16 16.71 23.99
N GLY A 123 -11.51 16.38 25.23
CA GLY A 123 -12.46 17.15 26.05
C GLY A 123 -13.42 16.27 26.84
N GLY A 124 -12.98 15.84 28.02
CA GLY A 124 -13.76 15.14 29.05
C GLY A 124 -12.99 15.19 30.36
#